data_AF-A0A8C5VUQ7-F1
#
_entry.id   AF-A0A8C5VUQ7-F1
#
_cell.length_a   1.000
_cell.length_b   1.000
_cell.length_c   1.000
_cell.angle_alpha   90.00
_cell.angle_beta   90.00
_cell.angle_gamma   90.00
#
_symmetry.space_group_name_H-M   'P 1'
#
loop_
_entity.id
_entity.type
_entity.pdbx_description
1 polymer ?
#
loop_
_entity_poly.entity_id
_entity_poly.type
_entity_poly.pdbx_seq_one_letter_code
_entity_poly.pdbx_strand_id
1 'polypeptide(L)'
;MRNKLQSYVNTGTPIYNPRQTKVLSASQAFAAEKGLAVLKYVLTPRIKATYVAFDSMKNYLDAIYDVTVVYEGKDDRGQRKESQSMTEFFCKEYSKIHIYIDRMDKKDVPEEQEHMRRWLHERFEIKDKMLIEFYDSPDPERRNKFPGKSVNSKLKKTLPSVLILTGLRKLYINT
;
A
#
# COMPACT_ATOMS: atom_id res chain seq x y z
N MET A 1 7.71 -11.93 27.93
CA MET A 1 6.77 -11.63 26.83
C MET A 1 6.49 -10.13 26.65
N ARG A 2 6.19 -9.36 27.70
CA ARG A 2 5.94 -7.90 27.62
C ARG A 2 7.10 -7.10 27.01
N ASN A 3 8.35 -7.38 27.41
CA ASN A 3 9.53 -6.66 26.90
C ASN A 3 9.76 -6.89 25.38
N LYS A 4 9.35 -8.06 24.87
CA LYS A 4 9.43 -8.39 23.44
C LYS A 4 8.34 -7.66 22.65
N LEU A 5 7.13 -7.58 23.19
CA LEU A 5 6.05 -6.77 22.61
C LEU A 5 6.37 -5.27 22.65
N GLN A 6 6.90 -4.76 23.76
CA GLN A 6 7.40 -3.39 23.86
C GLN A 6 8.57 -3.14 22.91
N SER A 7 9.47 -4.11 22.70
CA SER A 7 10.50 -3.95 21.66
C SER A 7 9.89 -3.85 20.27
N TYR A 8 8.84 -4.60 19.92
CA TYR A 8 8.14 -4.50 18.62
C TYR A 8 7.37 -3.17 18.46
N VAL A 9 6.77 -2.66 19.54
CA VAL A 9 6.11 -1.34 19.54
C VAL A 9 7.15 -0.22 19.43
N ASN A 10 8.27 -0.34 20.14
CA ASN A 10 9.36 0.65 20.15
C ASN A 10 10.25 0.61 18.91
N THR A 11 10.39 -0.54 18.25
CA THR A 11 11.10 -0.62 16.96
C THR A 11 10.27 -0.05 15.81
N GLY A 12 8.97 0.17 16.03
CA GLY A 12 8.03 0.44 14.97
C GLY A 12 7.95 -0.76 14.04
N THR A 13 6.75 -1.23 13.71
CA THR A 13 6.65 -2.02 12.47
C THR A 13 7.16 -1.10 11.36
N PRO A 14 8.09 -1.52 10.48
CA PRO A 14 8.58 -0.68 9.39
C PRO A 14 7.45 -0.50 8.37
N ILE A 15 6.48 0.33 8.74
CA ILE A 15 5.49 0.90 7.86
C ILE A 15 6.29 1.91 7.04
N TYR A 16 6.25 1.79 5.72
CA TYR A 16 6.93 2.73 4.85
C TYR A 16 6.47 4.14 5.17
N ASN A 17 7.39 4.92 5.75
CA ASN A 17 7.20 6.33 6.00
C ASN A 17 8.21 7.09 5.12
N PRO A 18 7.74 7.94 4.19
CA PRO A 18 8.61 8.77 3.35
C PRO A 18 9.63 9.61 4.15
N ARG A 19 9.32 9.95 5.41
CA ARG A 19 10.22 10.69 6.31
C ARG A 19 11.28 9.82 6.99
N GLN A 20 11.10 8.50 7.00
CA GLN A 20 12.05 7.56 7.61
C GLN A 20 13.04 7.03 6.57
N THR A 21 14.01 7.86 6.20
CA THR A 21 15.02 7.54 5.18
C THR A 21 15.89 6.32 5.53
N LYS A 22 16.08 6.03 6.83
CA LYS A 22 16.90 4.88 7.30
C LYS A 22 16.34 3.53 6.87
N VAL A 23 15.02 3.36 6.88
CA VAL A 23 14.37 2.09 6.50
C VAL A 23 14.50 1.88 5.00
N LEU A 24 14.32 2.95 4.22
CA LEU A 24 14.48 2.92 2.78
C LEU A 24 15.92 2.63 2.37
N SER A 25 16.91 3.31 2.97
CA SER A 25 18.32 3.07 2.66
C SER A 25 18.77 1.65 3.00
N ALA A 26 18.32 1.11 4.14
CA ALA A 26 18.58 -0.29 4.49
C ALA A 26 17.94 -1.27 3.51
N SER A 27 16.73 -0.97 3.02
CA SER A 27 16.09 -1.76 1.97
C SER A 27 16.85 -1.71 0.66
N GLN A 28 17.33 -0.54 0.26
CA GLN A 28 18.12 -0.36 -0.97
C GLN A 28 19.45 -1.08 -0.90
N ALA A 29 20.15 -1.03 0.24
CA ALA A 29 21.37 -1.80 0.48
C ALA A 29 21.11 -3.31 0.38
N PHE A 30 20.00 -3.79 0.95
CA PHE A 30 19.60 -5.19 0.83
C PHE A 30 19.31 -5.59 -0.63
N ALA A 31 18.63 -4.74 -1.40
CA ALA A 31 18.37 -5.00 -2.81
C ALA A 31 19.68 -5.10 -3.61
N ALA A 32 20.61 -4.15 -3.40
CA ALA A 32 21.90 -4.14 -4.05
C ALA A 32 22.74 -5.39 -3.71
N GLU A 33 22.78 -5.80 -2.43
CA GLU A 33 23.50 -7.00 -1.98
C GLU A 33 22.94 -8.29 -2.61
N LYS A 34 21.62 -8.35 -2.85
CA LYS A 34 20.95 -9.50 -3.44
C LYS A 34 20.84 -9.44 -4.96
N GLY A 35 21.45 -8.44 -5.62
CA GLY A 35 21.39 -8.26 -7.06
C GLY A 35 19.97 -7.98 -7.60
N LEU A 36 19.12 -7.38 -6.77
CA LEU A 36 17.76 -6.99 -7.11
C LEU A 36 17.72 -5.51 -7.54
N ALA A 37 16.72 -5.13 -8.33
CA ALA A 37 16.54 -3.72 -8.70
C ALA A 37 16.33 -2.85 -7.45
N VAL A 38 17.03 -1.72 -7.39
CA VAL A 38 16.96 -0.80 -6.24
C VAL A 38 15.74 0.11 -6.40
N LEU A 39 14.77 -0.05 -5.50
CA LEU A 39 13.50 0.67 -5.52
C LEU A 39 13.61 2.02 -4.79
N LYS A 40 12.91 3.05 -5.29
CA LYS A 40 12.99 4.44 -4.79
C LYS A 40 11.89 4.80 -3.80
N TYR A 41 10.64 4.44 -4.10
CA TYR A 41 9.43 4.81 -3.36
C TYR A 41 8.77 3.66 -2.62
N VAL A 42 9.20 2.42 -2.86
CA VAL A 42 8.73 1.24 -2.14
C VAL A 42 9.89 0.48 -1.52
N LEU A 43 9.59 -0.26 -0.45
CA LEU A 43 10.55 -1.17 0.16
C LEU A 43 10.60 -2.47 -0.64
N THR A 44 11.76 -3.12 -0.62
CA THR A 44 11.96 -4.44 -1.21
C THR A 44 11.07 -5.46 -0.50
N PRO A 45 10.22 -6.20 -1.24
CA PRO A 45 9.26 -7.10 -0.62
C PRO A 45 9.94 -8.28 0.06
N ARG A 46 9.38 -8.71 1.20
CA ARG A 46 9.79 -9.93 1.89
C ARG A 46 8.88 -11.08 1.46
N ILE A 47 9.45 -12.11 0.83
CA ILE A 47 8.66 -13.20 0.25
C ILE A 47 8.01 -14.13 1.28
N LYS A 48 8.66 -14.42 2.41
CA LYS A 48 8.28 -15.54 3.29
C LYS A 48 6.79 -15.55 3.67
N ALA A 49 6.26 -14.40 4.10
CA ALA A 49 4.87 -14.29 4.51
C ALA A 49 3.91 -14.46 3.32
N THR A 50 4.21 -13.82 2.18
CA THR A 50 3.42 -13.95 0.95
C THR A 50 3.36 -15.39 0.46
N TYR A 51 4.51 -16.07 0.46
CA TYR A 51 4.60 -17.47 0.04
C TYR A 51 3.76 -18.39 0.91
N VAL A 52 3.91 -18.29 2.24
CA VAL A 52 3.13 -19.11 3.18
C VAL A 52 1.63 -18.84 3.05
N ALA A 53 1.23 -17.56 2.92
CA ALA A 53 -0.17 -17.19 2.75
C ALA A 53 -0.76 -17.72 1.44
N PHE A 54 -0.04 -17.58 0.33
CA PHE A 54 -0.46 -18.09 -0.96
C PHE A 54 -0.56 -19.62 -0.95
N ASP A 55 0.48 -20.31 -0.51
CA ASP A 55 0.53 -21.78 -0.50
C ASP A 55 -0.58 -22.40 0.36
N SER A 56 -0.91 -21.77 1.50
CA SER A 56 -1.99 -22.22 2.38
C SER A 56 -3.39 -22.03 1.79
N MET A 57 -3.57 -20.98 0.99
CA MET A 57 -4.90 -20.58 0.51
C MET A 57 -5.12 -20.85 -0.98
N LYS A 58 -4.11 -21.26 -1.74
CA LYS A 58 -4.14 -21.36 -3.22
C LYS A 58 -5.32 -22.18 -3.75
N ASN A 59 -5.81 -23.17 -3.01
CA ASN A 59 -6.96 -24.00 -3.44
C ASN A 59 -8.33 -23.33 -3.24
N TYR A 60 -8.38 -22.19 -2.55
CA TYR A 60 -9.61 -21.49 -2.18
C TYR A 60 -9.71 -20.07 -2.78
N LEU A 61 -8.72 -19.65 -3.57
CA LEU A 61 -8.65 -18.31 -4.16
C LEU A 61 -8.66 -18.35 -5.68
N ASP A 62 -9.51 -17.51 -6.27
CA ASP A 62 -9.62 -17.35 -7.72
C ASP A 62 -8.60 -16.35 -8.27
N ALA A 63 -8.23 -15.34 -7.47
CA ALA A 63 -7.36 -14.24 -7.89
C ALA A 63 -6.71 -13.52 -6.69
N ILE A 64 -5.61 -12.84 -6.98
CA ILE A 64 -4.94 -11.90 -6.06
C ILE A 64 -5.18 -10.49 -6.57
N TYR A 65 -5.60 -9.59 -5.67
CA TYR A 65 -5.77 -8.18 -5.98
C TYR A 65 -4.57 -7.39 -5.46
N ASP A 66 -3.81 -6.82 -6.39
CA ASP A 66 -2.71 -5.93 -6.08
C ASP A 66 -3.22 -4.48 -6.05
N VAL A 67 -3.28 -3.91 -4.85
CA VAL A 67 -3.82 -2.57 -4.61
C VAL A 67 -2.69 -1.60 -4.31
N THR A 68 -2.59 -0.52 -5.09
CA THR A 68 -1.66 0.59 -4.87
C THR A 68 -2.44 1.86 -4.59
N VAL A 69 -2.20 2.47 -3.44
CA VAL A 69 -2.87 3.70 -3.00
C VAL A 69 -1.86 4.83 -2.93
N VAL A 70 -2.20 5.95 -3.55
CA VAL A 70 -1.36 7.14 -3.62
C VAL A 70 -2.16 8.35 -3.20
N TYR A 71 -1.57 9.18 -2.34
CA TYR A 71 -2.16 10.40 -1.83
C TYR A 71 -1.54 11.60 -2.53
N GLU A 72 -2.37 12.46 -3.10
CA GLU A 72 -1.93 13.72 -3.69
C GLU A 72 -1.57 14.73 -2.60
N GLY A 73 -0.54 15.52 -2.88
CA GLY A 73 -0.11 16.62 -2.03
C GLY A 73 1.31 16.46 -1.51
N LYS A 74 1.96 17.59 -1.38
CA LYS A 74 3.24 17.74 -0.70
C LYS A 74 2.99 18.40 0.66
N ASP A 75 3.83 18.11 1.63
CA ASP A 75 3.84 18.89 2.86
C ASP A 75 4.44 20.29 2.62
N ASP A 76 4.38 21.15 3.63
CA ASP A 76 4.87 22.54 3.56
C ASP A 76 6.37 22.64 3.22
N ARG A 77 7.09 21.52 3.28
CA ARG A 77 8.52 21.39 2.96
C ARG A 77 8.75 20.83 1.55
N GLY A 78 7.70 20.66 0.75
CA GLY A 78 7.76 20.11 -0.60
C GLY A 78 7.99 18.59 -0.64
N GLN A 79 7.93 17.90 0.49
CA GLN A 79 8.12 16.44 0.58
C GLN A 79 6.78 15.71 0.41
N ARG A 80 6.85 14.42 0.06
CA ARG A 80 5.66 13.57 -0.05
C ARG A 80 4.93 13.55 1.30
N LYS A 81 3.65 13.89 1.30
CA LYS A 81 2.81 13.83 2.49
C LYS A 81 2.73 12.37 2.97
N GLU A 82 2.89 12.17 4.27
CA GLU A 82 2.70 10.85 4.89
C GLU A 82 1.27 10.33 4.65
N SER A 83 1.10 9.01 4.70
CA SER A 83 -0.24 8.42 4.70
C SER A 83 -1.02 9.03 5.87
N GLN A 84 -2.21 9.53 5.55
CA GLN A 84 -3.07 10.11 6.58
C GLN A 84 -3.47 9.04 7.60
N SER A 85 -3.46 9.41 8.87
CA SER A 85 -4.08 8.60 9.91
C SER A 85 -5.58 8.47 9.63
N MET A 86 -6.22 7.39 10.10
CA MET A 86 -7.68 7.25 10.03
C MET A 86 -8.38 8.48 10.60
N THR A 87 -7.90 9.05 11.70
CA THR A 87 -8.46 10.26 12.31
C THR A 87 -8.30 11.50 11.41
N GLU A 88 -7.17 11.62 10.71
CA GLU A 88 -6.94 12.72 9.76
C GLU A 88 -7.81 12.56 8.51
N PHE A 89 -8.01 11.32 8.06
CA PHE A 89 -8.97 10.98 7.03
C PHE A 89 -10.40 11.29 7.47
N PHE A 90 -10.75 11.33 8.76
CA PHE A 90 -12.10 11.75 9.18
C PHE A 90 -12.24 13.28 9.34
N CYS A 91 -11.17 13.99 9.72
CA CYS A 91 -11.26 15.37 10.21
C CYS A 91 -10.77 16.46 9.25
N LYS A 92 -9.93 16.17 8.24
CA LYS A 92 -9.36 17.20 7.34
C LYS A 92 -10.03 17.22 5.96
N GLU A 93 -10.04 18.41 5.31
CA GLU A 93 -10.31 18.51 3.88
C GLU A 93 -9.25 17.74 3.08
N TYR A 94 -9.73 16.90 2.17
CA TYR A 94 -9.00 15.74 1.68
C TYR A 94 -7.96 16.07 0.60
N SER A 95 -6.81 15.42 0.72
CA SER A 95 -5.91 15.12 -0.40
C SER A 95 -6.65 14.21 -1.40
N LYS A 96 -6.58 14.48 -2.71
CA LYS A 96 -7.09 13.54 -3.72
C LYS A 96 -6.38 12.20 -3.58
N ILE A 97 -7.14 11.11 -3.67
CA ILE A 97 -6.62 9.75 -3.54
C ILE A 97 -6.71 9.06 -4.89
N HIS A 98 -5.62 8.41 -5.28
CA HIS A 98 -5.52 7.59 -6.47
C HIS A 98 -5.37 6.14 -6.02
N ILE A 99 -6.27 5.28 -6.51
CA ILE A 99 -6.25 3.85 -6.21
C ILE A 99 -6.12 3.11 -7.52
N TYR A 100 -5.12 2.25 -7.59
CA TYR A 100 -4.94 1.29 -8.68
C TYR A 100 -5.12 -0.11 -8.15
N ILE A 101 -5.87 -0.89 -8.90
CA ILE A 101 -6.20 -2.26 -8.56
C ILE A 101 -5.87 -3.09 -9.79
N ASP A 102 -4.97 -4.04 -9.62
CA ASP A 102 -4.62 -5.02 -10.63
C ASP A 102 -5.08 -6.39 -10.16
N ARG A 103 -5.91 -7.07 -10.96
CA ARG A 103 -6.42 -8.41 -10.65
C ARG A 103 -5.54 -9.43 -11.35
N MET A 104 -4.85 -10.24 -10.57
CA MET A 104 -4.02 -11.34 -11.05
C MET A 104 -4.79 -12.63 -10.88
N ASP A 105 -4.89 -13.41 -11.95
CA ASP A 105 -5.44 -14.75 -11.86
C ASP A 105 -4.46 -15.63 -11.07
N LYS A 106 -4.98 -16.58 -10.29
CA LYS A 106 -4.16 -17.53 -9.55
C LYS A 106 -3.12 -18.21 -10.45
N LYS A 107 -3.49 -18.52 -11.70
CA LYS A 107 -2.60 -19.19 -12.67
C LYS A 107 -1.35 -18.39 -13.03
N ASP A 108 -1.37 -17.08 -12.83
CA ASP A 108 -0.26 -16.18 -13.15
C ASP A 108 0.73 -16.06 -11.97
N VAL A 109 0.43 -16.70 -10.83
CA VAL A 109 1.24 -16.65 -9.61
C VAL A 109 2.12 -17.90 -9.52
N PRO A 110 3.45 -17.77 -9.49
CA PRO A 110 4.33 -18.93 -9.39
C PRO A 110 4.17 -19.66 -8.05
N GLU A 111 4.09 -20.98 -8.09
CA GLU A 111 4.02 -21.81 -6.87
C GLU A 111 5.38 -22.06 -6.23
N GLU A 112 6.46 -22.03 -7.01
CA GLU A 112 7.81 -22.25 -6.50
C GLU A 112 8.34 -20.99 -5.81
N GLN A 113 8.94 -21.16 -4.63
CA GLN A 113 9.39 -20.04 -3.79
C GLN A 113 10.37 -19.10 -4.51
N GLU A 114 11.33 -19.64 -5.26
CA GLU A 114 12.34 -18.82 -5.93
C GLU A 114 11.75 -18.05 -7.12
N HIS A 115 10.81 -18.65 -7.86
CA HIS A 115 10.08 -17.96 -8.92
C HIS A 115 9.14 -16.89 -8.38
N MET A 116 8.43 -17.18 -7.27
CA MET A 116 7.60 -16.21 -6.58
C MET A 116 8.43 -15.03 -6.07
N ARG A 117 9.70 -15.24 -5.71
CA ARG A 117 10.60 -14.17 -5.25
C ARG A 117 10.83 -13.14 -6.33
N ARG A 118 11.15 -13.60 -7.54
CA ARG A 118 11.37 -12.75 -8.71
C ARG A 118 10.07 -12.07 -9.13
N TRP A 119 9.01 -12.84 -9.27
CA TRP A 119 7.68 -12.33 -9.61
C TRP A 119 7.20 -11.24 -8.64
N LEU A 120 7.31 -11.45 -7.33
CA LEU A 120 6.92 -10.46 -6.34
C LEU A 120 7.79 -9.20 -6.41
N HIS A 121 9.07 -9.35 -6.74
CA HIS A 121 9.97 -8.22 -6.93
C HIS A 121 9.58 -7.38 -8.15
N GLU A 122 9.36 -8.02 -9.29
CA GLU A 122 8.89 -7.37 -10.53
C GLU A 122 7.56 -6.62 -10.30
N ARG A 123 6.65 -7.18 -9.51
CA ARG A 123 5.42 -6.50 -9.10
C ARG A 123 5.67 -5.20 -8.34
N PHE A 124 6.69 -5.18 -7.48
CA PHE A 124 7.08 -3.97 -6.75
C PHE A 124 7.85 -2.98 -7.63
N GLU A 125 8.59 -3.42 -8.64
CA GLU A 125 9.21 -2.55 -9.65
C GLU A 125 8.16 -1.79 -10.46
N ILE A 126 7.08 -2.47 -10.87
CA ILE A 126 5.95 -1.84 -11.57
C ILE A 126 5.34 -0.74 -10.69
N LYS A 127 5.13 -1.00 -9.39
CA LYS A 127 4.65 0.00 -8.43
C LYS A 127 5.62 1.17 -8.27
N ASP A 128 6.91 0.88 -8.16
CA ASP A 128 7.92 1.92 -8.01
C ASP A 128 7.93 2.86 -9.21
N LYS A 129 7.88 2.29 -10.43
CA LYS A 129 7.78 3.07 -11.67
C LYS A 129 6.53 3.95 -11.69
N MET A 130 5.37 3.41 -11.32
CA MET A 130 4.13 4.21 -11.23
C MET A 130 4.27 5.37 -10.23
N LEU A 131 4.95 5.16 -9.11
CA LEU A 131 5.19 6.22 -8.13
C LEU A 131 6.23 7.25 -8.62
N ILE A 132 7.26 6.83 -9.33
CA ILE A 132 8.22 7.71 -9.99
C ILE A 132 7.49 8.61 -11.00
N GLU A 133 6.66 8.04 -11.86
CA GLU A 133 5.87 8.82 -12.82
C GLU A 133 4.91 9.77 -12.10
N PHE A 134 4.24 9.32 -11.03
CA PHE A 134 3.31 10.16 -10.29
C PHE A 134 3.97 11.38 -9.63
N TYR A 135 5.13 11.20 -8.96
CA TYR A 135 5.78 12.26 -8.16
C TYR A 135 6.82 13.07 -8.94
N ASP A 136 7.57 12.41 -9.82
CA ASP A 136 8.79 12.93 -10.45
C ASP A 136 8.70 13.08 -11.97
N SER A 137 7.55 12.80 -12.59
CA SER A 137 7.41 12.98 -14.04
C SER A 137 7.81 14.40 -14.46
N PRO A 138 8.70 14.55 -15.48
CA PRO A 138 9.05 15.85 -16.05
C PRO A 138 7.88 16.45 -16.85
N ASP A 139 6.99 15.59 -17.37
CA ASP A 139 5.77 15.99 -18.05
C ASP A 139 4.68 16.34 -17.01
N PRO A 140 4.23 17.62 -16.95
CA PRO A 140 3.16 18.06 -16.05
C PRO A 140 1.84 17.32 -16.28
N GLU A 141 1.58 16.82 -17.50
CA GLU A 141 0.35 16.11 -17.82
C GLU A 141 0.31 14.70 -17.24
N ARG A 142 1.48 14.09 -17.00
CA ARG A 142 1.61 12.76 -16.38
C ARG A 142 1.78 12.84 -14.86
N ARG A 143 2.23 13.98 -14.36
CA ARG A 143 2.35 14.22 -12.92
C ARG A 143 0.99 14.20 -12.24
N ASN A 144 0.90 13.60 -11.06
CA ASN A 144 -0.35 13.40 -10.32
C ASN A 144 -1.45 12.64 -11.09
N LYS A 145 -1.12 11.94 -12.18
CA LYS A 145 -2.04 11.01 -12.85
C LYS A 145 -1.59 9.59 -12.56
N PHE A 146 -2.57 8.78 -12.16
CA PHE A 146 -2.39 7.36 -11.94
C PHE A 146 -3.32 6.63 -12.92
N PRO A 147 -2.96 5.46 -13.48
CA PRO A 147 -3.90 4.68 -14.29
C PRO A 147 -5.21 4.44 -13.52
N GLY A 148 -6.32 4.97 -14.05
CA GLY A 148 -7.65 4.87 -13.43
C GLY A 148 -8.28 6.22 -13.08
N LYS A 149 -9.50 6.17 -12.54
CA LYS A 149 -10.24 7.37 -12.10
C LYS A 149 -9.81 7.73 -10.68
N SER A 150 -9.35 8.96 -10.45
CA SER A 150 -9.15 9.48 -9.10
C SER A 150 -10.50 9.78 -8.46
N VAL A 151 -10.64 9.48 -7.17
CA VAL A 151 -11.88 9.73 -6.44
C VAL A 151 -11.62 10.83 -5.42
N ASN A 152 -12.39 11.91 -5.52
CA ASN A 152 -12.43 12.91 -4.47
C ASN A 152 -13.36 12.40 -3.36
N SER A 153 -12.78 11.88 -2.27
CA SER A 153 -13.55 11.33 -1.16
C SER A 153 -14.12 12.47 -0.31
N LYS A 154 -15.26 13.05 -0.71
CA LYS A 154 -16.07 13.87 0.20
C LYS A 154 -16.86 12.92 1.11
N LEU A 155 -16.30 12.55 2.25
CA LEU A 155 -16.90 11.61 3.21
C LEU A 155 -18.26 12.07 3.78
N LYS A 156 -18.63 13.34 3.61
CA LYS A 156 -20.01 13.82 3.83
C LYS A 156 -21.05 12.98 3.07
N LYS A 157 -20.68 12.30 1.99
CA LYS A 157 -21.55 11.40 1.22
C LYS A 157 -21.69 9.99 1.80
N THR A 158 -20.82 9.55 2.70
CA THR A 158 -20.84 8.19 3.30
C THR A 158 -21.30 8.17 4.75
N LEU A 159 -21.44 9.32 5.40
CA LEU A 159 -22.09 9.43 6.73
C LEU A 159 -23.52 8.86 6.77
N PRO A 160 -24.39 9.08 5.76
CA PRO A 160 -25.75 8.52 5.78
C PRO A 160 -25.76 6.99 5.76
N SER A 161 -24.88 6.36 4.96
CA SER A 161 -24.84 4.90 4.85
C SER A 161 -24.29 4.24 6.10
N VAL A 162 -23.31 4.84 6.79
CA VAL A 162 -22.82 4.35 8.09
C VAL A 162 -23.90 4.47 9.18
N LEU A 163 -24.67 5.57 9.20
CA LEU A 163 -25.79 5.73 10.14
C LEU A 163 -26.92 4.73 9.87
N ILE A 164 -27.22 4.43 8.60
CA ILE A 164 -28.20 3.40 8.22
C ILE A 164 -27.72 2.00 8.64
N LEU A 165 -26.46 1.65 8.39
CA LEU A 165 -25.89 0.34 8.78
C LEU A 165 -25.86 0.14 10.30
N THR A 166 -25.50 1.18 11.05
CA THR A 166 -25.51 1.14 12.53
C THR A 166 -26.92 1.14 13.10
N GLY A 167 -27.87 1.86 12.49
CA GLY A 167 -29.28 1.85 12.84
C GLY A 167 -29.93 0.48 12.62
N LEU A 168 -29.75 -0.11 11.44
CA LEU A 168 -30.28 -1.44 11.10
C LEU A 168 -29.69 -2.54 12.00
N ARG A 169 -28.40 -2.44 12.33
CA ARG A 169 -27.76 -3.40 13.26
C ARG A 169 -28.32 -3.29 14.69
N LYS A 170 -28.73 -2.10 15.13
CA LYS A 170 -29.34 -1.89 16.44
C LYS A 170 -30.79 -2.39 16.51
N LEU A 171 -31.52 -2.34 15.40
CA LEU A 171 -32.86 -2.94 15.25
C LEU A 171 -32.80 -4.48 15.20
N TYR A 172 -31.81 -5.05 14.51
CA TYR A 172 -31.64 -6.50 14.37
C TYR A 172 -31.21 -7.21 15.67
N ILE A 173 -30.55 -6.51 16.59
CA ILE A 173 -30.07 -7.09 17.87
C ILE A 173 -31.12 -6.98 19.00
N ASN A 174 -32.20 -6.21 18.79
CA ASN A 174 -33.25 -5.97 19.78
C ASN A 174 -34.60 -6.62 19.40
N THR A 175 -34.58 -7.57 18.46
CA THR A 175 -35.69 -8.48 18.14
C THR A 175 -35.22 -9.90 18.40
#